data_AF-A0A227J0H5-F1
#
_entry.id   AF-A0A227J0H5-F1
#
_cell.length_a   1.000
_cell.length_b   1.000
_cell.length_c   1.000
_cell.angle_alpha   90.00
_cell.angle_beta   90.00
_cell.angle_gamma   90.00
#
_symmetry.space_group_name_H-M   'P 1'
#
loop_
_entity.id
_entity.type
_entity.pdbx_description
1 polymer ?
#
loop_
_entity_poly.entity_id
_entity_poly.type
_entity_poly.pdbx_seq_one_letter_code
_entity_poly.pdbx_strand_id
1 'polypeptide(L)'
;MKKELPFVVGVMGDFAGQNTEALKPLKDRRFIQIDRDNFDDVLKKMSPSVKFKVANKLANDDSEFAVELSFKSMQDFEPAAIVNQ
;
A
#
# COMPACT_ATOMS: atom_id res chain seq x y z
N MET A 1 4.93 20.58 37.32
CA MET A 1 4.29 20.34 36.01
C MET A 1 3.95 18.86 35.91
N LYS A 2 2.68 18.51 35.66
CA LYS A 2 2.26 17.13 35.41
C LYS A 2 2.68 16.76 33.98
N LYS A 3 3.45 15.69 33.80
CA LYS A 3 3.71 15.11 32.47
C LYS A 3 2.65 14.04 32.24
N GLU A 4 1.89 14.17 31.16
CA GLU A 4 0.92 13.16 30.74
C GLU A 4 1.59 12.15 29.81
N LEU A 5 1.20 10.88 29.96
CA LEU A 5 1.71 9.80 29.11
C LEU A 5 0.95 9.80 27.77
N PRO A 6 1.65 9.77 26.63
CA PRO A 6 0.99 9.69 25.34
C PRO A 6 0.31 8.32 25.18
N PHE A 7 -0.92 8.33 24.69
CA PHE A 7 -1.61 7.12 24.27
C PHE A 7 -1.14 6.71 22.88
N VAL A 8 -0.50 5.54 22.77
CA VAL A 8 0.08 5.04 21.52
C VAL A 8 -0.61 3.73 21.13
N VAL A 9 -1.00 3.61 19.87
CA VAL A 9 -1.61 2.40 19.30
C VAL A 9 -0.67 1.81 18.26
N GLY A 10 -0.37 0.52 18.40
CA GLY A 10 0.34 -0.25 17.39
C GLY A 10 -0.64 -0.99 16.48
N VAL A 11 -0.48 -0.85 15.16
CA VAL A 11 -1.26 -1.59 14.16
C VAL A 11 -0.32 -2.51 13.39
N MET A 12 -0.71 -3.78 13.24
CA MET A 12 0.06 -4.80 12.54
C MET A 12 -0.82 -5.49 11.50
N GLY A 13 -0.27 -5.71 10.31
CA GLY A 13 -0.97 -6.34 9.19
C GLY A 13 -0.04 -6.52 8.00
N ASP A 14 -0.54 -7.21 6.98
CA ASP A 14 0.07 -7.18 5.65
C ASP A 14 -0.39 -5.90 4.95
N PHE A 15 0.56 -5.01 4.72
CA PHE A 15 0.35 -3.71 4.10
C PHE A 15 1.21 -3.52 2.85
N ALA A 16 1.99 -4.53 2.45
CA ALA A 16 2.84 -4.49 1.26
C ALA A 16 2.22 -5.27 0.09
N GLY A 17 1.25 -6.16 0.36
CA GLY A 17 0.55 -6.91 -0.67
C GLY A 17 1.51 -7.83 -1.42
N GLN A 18 1.57 -7.68 -2.74
CA GLN A 18 2.42 -8.49 -3.61
C GLN A 18 3.78 -7.84 -3.90
N ASN A 19 4.22 -6.88 -3.08
CA ASN A 19 5.55 -6.31 -3.18
C ASN A 19 6.60 -7.44 -3.15
N THR A 20 7.43 -7.51 -4.21
CA THR A 20 8.46 -8.53 -4.42
C THR A 20 9.83 -8.14 -3.85
N GLU A 21 9.97 -6.93 -3.31
CA GLU A 21 11.19 -6.52 -2.64
C GLU A 21 11.42 -7.34 -1.36
N ALA A 22 12.68 -7.68 -1.10
CA ALA A 22 13.06 -8.48 0.05
C ALA A 22 12.74 -7.74 1.36
N LEU A 23 11.59 -8.09 1.96
CA LEU A 23 11.20 -7.55 3.26
C LEU A 23 12.19 -8.04 4.33
N LYS A 24 12.55 -7.13 5.24
CA LYS A 24 13.38 -7.47 6.41
C LYS A 24 12.74 -8.63 7.20
N PRO A 25 13.54 -9.50 7.83
CA PRO A 25 13.03 -10.49 8.77
C PRO A 25 12.17 -9.82 9.84
N LEU A 26 11.12 -10.51 10.31
CA LEU A 26 10.13 -9.92 11.24
C LEU A 26 10.79 -9.29 12.48
N LYS A 27 11.80 -9.94 13.04
CA LYS A 27 12.58 -9.46 14.20
C LYS A 27 13.30 -8.12 13.97
N ASP A 28 13.58 -7.78 12.72
CA ASP A 28 14.30 -6.57 12.32
C ASP A 28 13.34 -5.46 11.84
N ARG A 29 12.02 -5.73 11.83
CA ARG A 29 10.98 -4.74 11.51
C ARG A 29 10.68 -3.90 12.74
N ARG A 30 10.79 -2.58 12.60
CA ARG A 30 10.45 -1.62 13.66
C ARG A 30 9.10 -0.97 13.35
N PHE A 31 8.38 -0.58 14.41
CA PHE A 31 7.21 0.28 14.26
C PHE A 31 7.63 1.61 13.59
N ILE A 32 6.82 2.03 12.63
CA ILE A 32 6.93 3.32 11.97
C ILE A 32 5.84 4.20 12.56
N GLN A 33 6.21 5.36 13.09
CA GLN A 33 5.23 6.34 13.55
C GLN A 33 4.57 6.99 12.33
N ILE A 34 3.24 6.94 12.29
CA ILE A 34 2.43 7.49 11.21
C ILE A 34 1.53 8.58 11.78
N ASP A 35 1.42 9.69 11.05
CA ASP A 35 0.45 10.75 11.27
C ASP A 35 -0.06 11.28 9.92
N ARG A 36 -0.77 12.41 9.93
CA ARG A 36 -1.37 13.00 8.72
C ARG A 36 -0.33 13.61 7.79
N ASP A 37 0.83 13.99 8.32
CA ASP A 37 1.84 14.72 7.57
C ASP A 37 2.79 13.77 6.84
N ASN A 38 2.97 12.55 7.35
CA ASN A 38 3.94 11.58 6.81
C ASN A 38 3.33 10.32 6.17
N PHE A 39 2.00 10.25 6.06
CA PHE A 39 1.33 9.03 5.61
C PHE A 39 1.81 8.56 4.22
N ASP A 40 1.81 9.44 3.23
CA ASP A 40 2.22 9.11 1.87
C ASP A 40 3.71 8.74 1.78
N ASP A 41 4.56 9.38 2.59
CA ASP A 41 5.98 9.01 2.68
C ASP A 41 6.17 7.60 3.22
N VAL A 42 5.36 7.20 4.21
CA VAL A 42 5.40 5.85 4.76
C VAL A 42 4.85 4.85 3.75
N LEU A 43 3.73 5.15 3.10
CA LEU A 43 3.13 4.30 2.06
C LEU A 43 4.11 4.06 0.91
N LYS A 44 4.74 5.12 0.41
CA LYS A 44 5.76 5.05 -0.65
C LYS A 44 6.95 4.18 -0.27
N LYS A 45 7.40 4.22 0.99
CA LYS A 45 8.50 3.37 1.49
C LYS A 45 8.08 1.90 1.66
N MET A 46 6.81 1.65 1.92
CA MET A 46 6.25 0.29 1.98
C MET A 46 6.07 -0.31 0.58
N SER A 47 5.91 0.55 -0.44
CA SER A 47 5.79 0.20 -1.85
C SER A 47 4.75 -0.92 -2.09
N PRO A 48 3.50 -0.78 -1.63
CA PRO A 48 2.49 -1.79 -1.89
C PRO A 48 2.22 -1.94 -3.38
N SER A 49 2.11 -3.19 -3.83
CA SER A 49 1.78 -3.51 -5.20
C SER A 49 0.84 -4.69 -5.29
N VAL A 50 0.11 -4.77 -6.41
CA VAL A 50 -0.78 -5.88 -6.73
C VAL A 50 -0.66 -6.24 -8.21
N LYS A 51 -0.68 -7.54 -8.49
CA LYS A 51 -0.65 -8.11 -9.83
C LYS A 51 -1.66 -9.24 -9.93
N PHE A 52 -2.63 -9.09 -10.82
CA PHE A 52 -3.69 -10.08 -10.99
C PHE A 52 -4.31 -9.96 -12.39
N LYS A 53 -5.10 -10.96 -12.78
CA LYS A 53 -5.88 -10.91 -14.02
C LYS A 53 -7.29 -10.45 -13.73
N VAL A 54 -7.85 -9.67 -14.64
CA VAL A 54 -9.24 -9.20 -14.60
C VAL A 54 -9.93 -9.49 -15.92
N ALA A 55 -11.25 -9.68 -15.86
CA ALA A 55 -12.07 -9.86 -17.05
C ALA A 55 -11.98 -8.63 -17.96
N ASN A 56 -11.77 -8.87 -19.25
CA ASN A 56 -11.69 -7.82 -20.26
C ASN A 56 -13.09 -7.40 -20.71
N LYS A 57 -13.61 -6.31 -20.14
CA LYS A 57 -14.90 -5.73 -20.55
C LYS A 57 -14.79 -4.75 -21.73
N LEU A 58 -13.60 -4.54 -22.30
CA LEU A 58 -13.38 -3.64 -23.44
C LEU A 58 -13.58 -4.35 -24.79
N ALA A 59 -13.23 -5.63 -24.86
CA ALA A 59 -13.31 -6.41 -26.10
C ALA A 59 -14.61 -7.23 -26.24
N ASN A 60 -15.38 -7.42 -25.15
CA ASN A 60 -16.58 -8.28 -25.11
C ASN A 60 -16.34 -9.72 -25.63
N ASP A 61 -15.10 -10.18 -25.58
CA ASP A 61 -14.72 -11.57 -25.64
C ASP A 61 -14.40 -12.02 -24.21
N ASP A 62 -14.63 -13.27 -23.82
CA ASP A 62 -14.39 -13.77 -22.45
C ASP A 62 -12.89 -13.82 -22.08
N SER A 63 -12.08 -12.95 -22.68
CA SER A 63 -10.67 -12.77 -22.37
C SER A 63 -10.46 -12.06 -21.04
N GLU A 64 -9.24 -12.19 -20.54
CA GLU A 64 -8.74 -11.46 -19.38
C GLU A 64 -7.50 -10.68 -19.78
N PHE A 65 -7.20 -9.62 -19.03
CA PHE A 65 -5.91 -8.95 -19.10
C PHE A 65 -5.27 -8.85 -17.72
N ALA A 66 -3.94 -8.80 -17.70
CA ALA A 66 -3.18 -8.64 -16.47
C ALA A 66 -3.12 -7.15 -16.11
N VAL A 67 -3.32 -6.85 -14.82
CA VAL A 67 -3.06 -5.54 -14.22
C VAL A 67 -1.89 -5.65 -13.27
N GLU A 68 -1.08 -4.61 -13.22
CA GLU A 68 0.04 -4.47 -12.27
C GLU A 68 0.01 -3.03 -11.74
N LEU A 69 -0.39 -2.87 -10.49
CA LEU A 69 -0.60 -1.56 -9.86
C LEU A 69 0.42 -1.37 -8.73
N SER A 70 0.88 -0.14 -8.56
CA SER A 70 1.84 0.27 -7.52
C SER A 70 1.36 1.55 -6.84
N PHE A 71 1.28 1.54 -5.52
CA PHE A 71 0.70 2.65 -4.76
C PHE A 71 1.79 3.40 -3.99
N LYS A 72 1.87 4.71 -4.18
CA LYS A 72 2.84 5.62 -3.56
C LYS A 72 2.17 6.69 -2.69
N SER A 73 0.89 6.94 -2.91
CA SER A 73 0.06 7.89 -2.18
C SER A 73 -1.37 7.35 -2.03
N MET A 74 -2.15 7.91 -1.10
CA MET A 74 -3.56 7.53 -0.98
C MET A 74 -4.37 7.84 -2.23
N GLN A 75 -3.97 8.84 -3.02
CA GLN A 75 -4.63 9.21 -4.26
C GLN A 75 -4.47 8.16 -5.35
N ASP A 76 -3.47 7.27 -5.26
CA ASP A 76 -3.25 6.20 -6.25
C ASP A 76 -4.35 5.12 -6.21
N PHE A 77 -5.18 5.11 -5.16
CA PHE A 77 -6.34 4.24 -5.04
C PHE A 77 -7.59 4.80 -5.74
N GLU A 78 -7.56 6.06 -6.19
CA GLU A 78 -8.68 6.67 -6.90
C GLU A 78 -8.82 6.08 -8.32
N PRO A 79 -10.05 5.90 -8.85
CA PRO A 79 -10.26 5.31 -10.17
C PRO A 79 -9.47 5.99 -11.29
N ALA A 80 -9.37 7.32 -11.24
CA ALA A 80 -8.61 8.09 -12.23
C ALA A 80 -7.10 7.78 -12.18
N ALA A 81 -6.54 7.57 -10.98
CA ALA A 81 -5.14 7.22 -10.83
C ALA A 81 -4.86 5.78 -11.26
N ILE A 82 -5.80 4.86 -10.99
CA ILE A 82 -5.71 3.46 -11.45
C ILE A 82 -5.65 3.38 -12.98
N VAL A 83 -6.47 4.18 -13.69
CA VAL A 83 -6.47 4.21 -15.16
C VAL A 83 -5.15 4.74 -15.75
N ASN A 84 -4.42 5.58 -15.00
CA ASN A 84 -3.16 6.18 -15.46
C ASN A 84 -1.92 5.30 -15.21
N GLN A 85 -2.08 4.13 -14.60
CA GLN A 85 -1.00 3.16 -14.35
C GLN A 85 -0.98 2.06 -15.45
#